data_AF-A0A349VQ97-F1
#
_entry.id   AF-A0A349VQ97-F1
#
_cell.length_a   1.000
_cell.length_b   1.000
_cell.length_c   1.000
_cell.angle_alpha   90.00
_cell.angle_beta   90.00
_cell.angle_gamma   90.00
#
_symmetry.space_group_name_H-M   'P 1'
#
loop_
_entity.id
_entity.type
_entity.pdbx_description
1 polymer ?
#
loop_
_entity_poly.entity_id
_entity_poly.type
_entity_poly.pdbx_seq_one_letter_code
_entity_poly.pdbx_strand_id
1 'polypeptide(L)'
;MRMRRKKLIAVLLCAEIVLSFAGCSKKKDPVSESKLSKNAPATVSEESSDQKDPSDTSAKAPSESTSESTAAPTATPLPSATPIPSVTPRAASYFGEFQPYVISDVMKDYLGEENVQDYYNFCEAVLAEKDSFPCHSFEGYSDAYYLLSRSFFPYGYDAVCCPEESDFKDGVAKIRYEETKEWRQQHYNELKEATEKIVSEVFREEYSDFEKMIALYQYFANNYVYDYDMNHVIDGYREVYLPLMKKTGVCNEFSGAYAFLLHQVGVEVDFANGNINEGSIGHRWNIVRLDGEYYFVDTTWALSSKSLRYFLMDTDQRTQNGTEFSEGIDYTDAPVYDENNLQITSRKYSELWDALSFEVDYDHDLIRYSVLNDEGKVVEKEFHY
;
A
#
# COMPACT_ATOMS: atom_id res chain seq x y z
N MET A 1 -2.45 32.91 21.37
CA MET A 1 -3.53 31.96 21.71
C MET A 1 -3.41 30.78 20.76
N ARG A 2 -2.64 29.74 21.16
CA ARG A 2 -2.25 28.61 20.32
C ARG A 2 -3.26 27.49 20.59
N MET A 3 -4.23 27.28 19.70
CA MET A 3 -5.14 26.14 19.83
C MET A 3 -4.39 24.86 19.47
N ARG A 4 -3.97 24.10 20.49
CA ARG A 4 -3.62 22.69 20.34
C ARG A 4 -4.89 21.94 19.94
N ARG A 5 -5.06 21.64 18.65
CA ARG A 5 -5.99 20.61 18.21
C ARG A 5 -5.34 19.27 18.57
N LYS A 6 -5.88 18.60 19.59
CA LYS A 6 -5.60 17.18 19.83
C LYS A 6 -6.11 16.43 18.61
N LYS A 7 -5.22 15.84 17.81
CA LYS A 7 -5.61 14.83 16.83
C LYS A 7 -5.98 13.58 17.63
N LEU A 8 -7.26 13.22 17.63
CA LEU A 8 -7.70 11.90 18.08
C LEU A 8 -7.40 10.96 16.90
N ILE A 9 -6.33 10.18 17.00
CA ILE A 9 -6.13 9.05 16.10
C ILE A 9 -7.07 7.96 16.63
N ALA A 10 -8.16 7.69 15.88
CA ALA A 10 -8.99 6.53 16.14
C ALA A 10 -8.22 5.32 15.61
N VAL A 11 -7.59 4.57 16.53
CA VAL A 11 -7.03 3.25 16.22
C VAL A 11 -8.21 2.32 15.93
N LEU A 12 -8.48 2.07 14.65
CA LEU A 12 -9.39 1.02 14.21
C LEU A 12 -8.68 -0.33 14.40
N LEU A 13 -8.90 -0.94 15.57
CA LEU A 13 -8.65 -2.36 15.80
C LEU A 13 -9.57 -3.17 14.87
N CYS A 14 -9.09 -3.52 13.68
CA CYS A 14 -9.66 -4.61 12.91
C CYS A 14 -9.31 -5.93 13.60
N ALA A 15 -10.14 -6.32 14.58
CA ALA A 15 -10.10 -7.65 15.13
C ALA A 15 -10.65 -8.64 14.10
N GLU A 16 -9.78 -9.38 13.42
CA GLU A 16 -10.21 -10.51 12.60
C GLU A 16 -10.68 -11.65 13.51
N ILE A 17 -11.97 -11.98 13.39
CA ILE A 17 -12.57 -13.13 14.04
C ILE A 17 -12.18 -14.38 13.25
N VAL A 18 -11.23 -15.15 13.77
CA VAL A 18 -11.00 -16.54 13.36
C VAL A 18 -12.16 -17.38 13.90
N LEU A 19 -13.13 -17.70 13.05
CA LEU A 19 -14.12 -18.75 13.34
C LEU A 19 -13.75 -20.03 12.59
N SER A 20 -13.07 -20.92 13.31
CA SER A 20 -12.94 -22.32 12.93
C SER A 20 -14.31 -23.00 12.94
N PHE A 21 -14.75 -23.56 11.83
CA PHE A 21 -15.73 -24.65 11.83
C PHE A 21 -15.20 -25.85 11.06
N ALA A 22 -14.83 -26.87 11.82
CA ALA A 22 -14.65 -28.24 11.34
C ALA A 22 -16.00 -28.79 10.83
N GLY A 23 -15.95 -29.41 9.65
CA GLY A 23 -17.14 -29.75 8.86
C GLY A 23 -17.92 -31.00 9.26
N CYS A 24 -19.00 -31.22 8.50
CA CYS A 24 -19.52 -32.52 8.13
C CYS A 24 -20.39 -32.45 6.86
N SER A 25 -19.77 -32.81 5.72
CA SER A 25 -20.25 -33.59 4.57
C SER A 25 -21.76 -33.67 4.23
N LYS A 26 -22.12 -33.35 2.96
CA LYS A 26 -22.50 -34.33 1.92
C LYS A 26 -22.74 -33.69 0.53
N LYS A 27 -22.23 -34.39 -0.49
CA LYS A 27 -22.21 -34.09 -1.94
C LYS A 27 -23.59 -34.07 -2.63
N LYS A 28 -23.71 -33.27 -3.72
CA LYS A 28 -24.12 -33.69 -5.08
C LYS A 28 -23.96 -32.54 -6.11
N ASP A 29 -23.23 -32.81 -7.18
CA ASP A 29 -23.05 -31.98 -8.40
C ASP A 29 -24.28 -32.06 -9.36
N PRO A 30 -24.25 -31.48 -10.58
CA PRO A 30 -23.99 -30.10 -11.03
C PRO A 30 -25.17 -29.58 -11.92
N VAL A 31 -25.06 -28.39 -12.57
CA VAL A 31 -25.46 -28.09 -13.98
C VAL A 31 -25.93 -26.63 -14.26
N SER A 32 -25.25 -26.03 -15.24
CA SER A 32 -25.57 -25.03 -16.30
C SER A 32 -26.14 -23.62 -16.02
N GLU A 33 -25.38 -22.66 -16.55
CA GLU A 33 -25.76 -21.48 -17.36
C GLU A 33 -27.26 -21.22 -17.63
N SER A 34 -27.73 -19.98 -17.37
CA SER A 34 -28.16 -19.05 -18.43
C SER A 34 -28.88 -17.78 -17.91
N LYS A 35 -28.41 -16.63 -18.42
CA LYS A 35 -29.12 -15.42 -18.89
C LYS A 35 -30.37 -14.86 -18.16
N LEU A 36 -30.21 -13.57 -17.82
CA LEU A 36 -31.10 -12.42 -18.03
C LEU A 36 -32.47 -12.32 -17.31
N SER A 37 -32.64 -11.13 -16.72
CA SER A 37 -33.80 -10.22 -16.84
C SER A 37 -34.83 -10.16 -15.70
N LYS A 38 -34.80 -9.02 -15.00
CA LYS A 38 -35.91 -8.11 -14.63
C LYS A 38 -37.14 -8.70 -13.93
N ASN A 39 -37.37 -8.27 -12.69
CA ASN A 39 -38.39 -7.27 -12.31
C ASN A 39 -38.74 -7.39 -10.82
N ALA A 40 -38.78 -6.24 -10.14
CA ALA A 40 -39.55 -5.98 -8.92
C ALA A 40 -41.07 -6.28 -9.17
N PRO A 41 -41.99 -6.33 -8.17
CA PRO A 41 -41.96 -5.52 -6.94
C PRO A 41 -42.63 -6.06 -5.65
N ALA A 42 -42.36 -5.33 -4.57
CA ALA A 42 -43.27 -4.84 -3.53
C ALA A 42 -44.07 -5.81 -2.61
N THR A 43 -43.84 -5.54 -1.30
CA THR A 43 -44.81 -5.36 -0.19
C THR A 43 -45.61 -6.55 0.33
N VAL A 44 -45.36 -6.89 1.61
CA VAL A 44 -46.32 -7.34 2.66
C VAL A 44 -45.55 -7.17 4.00
N SER A 45 -45.81 -6.18 4.85
CA SER A 45 -46.89 -5.95 5.83
C SER A 45 -46.44 -6.23 7.28
N GLU A 46 -46.96 -5.38 8.16
CA GLU A 46 -46.81 -5.33 9.61
C GLU A 46 -47.45 -6.51 10.36
N GLU A 47 -46.97 -6.77 11.57
CA GLU A 47 -47.71 -6.96 12.86
C GLU A 47 -46.72 -7.51 13.91
N SER A 48 -46.23 -6.70 14.85
CA SER A 48 -46.78 -6.42 16.20
C SER A 48 -46.74 -7.58 17.21
N SER A 49 -46.01 -7.43 18.32
CA SER A 49 -46.61 -7.19 19.65
C SER A 49 -45.58 -7.33 20.80
N ASP A 50 -45.57 -6.30 21.65
CA ASP A 50 -45.47 -6.28 23.12
C ASP A 50 -44.46 -7.16 23.88
N GLN A 51 -43.61 -6.53 24.72
CA GLN A 51 -43.98 -6.25 26.12
C GLN A 51 -42.88 -5.52 26.93
N LYS A 52 -43.32 -4.44 27.57
CA LYS A 52 -43.10 -3.99 28.97
C LYS A 52 -41.69 -3.87 29.58
N ASP A 53 -41.37 -2.59 29.77
CA ASP A 53 -40.65 -1.99 30.90
C ASP A 53 -41.29 -2.31 32.28
N PRO A 54 -40.59 -2.13 33.42
CA PRO A 54 -40.68 -0.80 34.05
C PRO A 54 -39.48 -0.32 34.89
N SER A 55 -39.31 1.02 34.89
CA SER A 55 -39.11 1.93 36.06
C SER A 55 -37.83 1.80 36.90
N ASP A 56 -37.24 2.82 37.53
CA ASP A 56 -37.38 4.28 37.64
C ASP A 56 -36.30 4.70 38.65
N THR A 57 -35.71 5.89 38.53
CA THR A 57 -35.52 6.90 39.61
C THR A 57 -34.37 7.90 39.34
N SER A 58 -34.78 9.18 39.38
CA SER A 58 -34.04 10.46 39.39
C SER A 58 -33.25 10.71 40.71
N ALA A 59 -32.45 11.76 40.99
CA ALA A 59 -32.24 13.13 40.49
C ALA A 59 -31.00 13.83 41.16
N LYS A 60 -30.53 14.93 40.53
CA LYS A 60 -30.05 16.26 41.07
C LYS A 60 -28.73 16.45 41.89
N ALA A 61 -27.73 17.11 41.25
CA ALA A 61 -27.11 18.47 41.46
C ALA A 61 -26.74 19.03 42.88
N PRO A 62 -25.97 20.16 43.05
CA PRO A 62 -24.80 20.80 42.36
C PRO A 62 -23.73 21.44 43.33
N SER A 63 -22.63 22.04 42.84
CA SER A 63 -21.88 23.23 43.40
C SER A 63 -20.72 23.60 42.44
N GLU A 64 -20.53 24.81 41.87
CA GLU A 64 -20.25 26.20 42.29
C GLU A 64 -18.75 26.63 42.45
N SER A 65 -18.37 27.62 41.60
CA SER A 65 -17.30 28.65 41.70
C SER A 65 -15.81 28.19 41.70
N THR A 66 -14.79 28.92 41.23
CA THR A 66 -14.54 30.36 41.01
C THR A 66 -13.50 30.61 39.91
N SER A 67 -13.54 31.80 39.31
CA SER A 67 -12.58 32.38 38.37
C SER A 67 -11.34 32.98 39.07
N GLU A 68 -10.15 32.91 38.44
CA GLU A 68 -9.15 33.97 38.57
C GLU A 68 -8.18 34.03 37.37
N SER A 69 -7.87 35.27 36.99
CA SER A 69 -7.13 35.72 35.80
C SER A 69 -5.73 36.15 36.20
N THR A 70 -4.69 35.74 35.46
CA THR A 70 -3.38 36.41 35.47
C THR A 70 -2.66 36.26 34.12
N ALA A 71 -1.79 37.25 33.88
CA ALA A 71 -1.39 37.81 32.58
C ALA A 71 -0.39 37.00 31.73
N ALA A 72 -0.39 37.33 30.43
CA ALA A 72 0.52 36.82 29.40
C ALA A 72 1.92 37.47 29.44
N PRO A 73 2.99 36.74 29.06
CA PRO A 73 4.24 37.35 28.63
C PRO A 73 4.42 37.31 27.10
N THR A 74 5.17 38.31 26.67
CA THR A 74 5.45 38.84 25.33
C THR A 74 6.17 37.85 24.40
N ALA A 75 5.78 37.84 23.11
CA ALA A 75 6.40 37.01 22.07
C ALA A 75 7.65 37.68 21.47
N THR A 76 8.78 36.98 21.50
CA THR A 76 10.00 37.29 20.74
C THR A 76 9.86 36.74 19.31
N PRO A 77 10.28 37.45 18.24
CA PRO A 77 10.21 36.92 16.89
C PRO A 77 11.32 35.89 16.65
N LEU A 78 10.96 34.71 16.11
CA LEU A 78 11.91 33.72 15.58
C LEU A 78 12.40 34.12 14.18
N PRO A 79 13.64 33.79 13.81
CA PRO A 79 14.29 34.27 12.58
C PRO A 79 13.75 33.56 11.32
N SER A 80 13.86 34.31 10.22
CA SER A 80 13.57 33.97 8.82
C SER A 80 14.01 32.57 8.41
N ALA A 81 13.15 31.85 7.69
CA ALA A 81 13.45 30.57 7.06
C ALA A 81 14.67 30.67 6.15
N THR A 82 15.65 29.79 6.37
CA THR A 82 16.80 29.57 5.51
C THR A 82 16.37 28.71 4.31
N PRO A 83 16.88 28.95 3.09
CA PRO A 83 16.54 28.12 1.93
C PRO A 83 16.98 26.66 2.15
N ILE A 84 16.09 25.73 1.80
CA ILE A 84 16.35 24.28 1.81
C ILE A 84 17.50 23.98 0.82
N PRO A 85 18.56 23.28 1.23
CA PRO A 85 19.64 22.91 0.32
C PRO A 85 19.16 21.91 -0.73
N SER A 86 19.58 22.16 -1.97
CA SER A 86 19.32 21.35 -3.16
C SER A 86 19.85 19.92 -3.04
N VAL A 87 19.01 18.97 -3.46
CA VAL A 87 19.23 17.53 -3.59
C VAL A 87 20.61 17.20 -4.18
N THR A 88 21.35 16.33 -3.49
CA THR A 88 22.54 15.64 -4.04
C THR A 88 22.15 14.19 -4.35
N PRO A 89 22.65 13.56 -5.44
CA PRO A 89 21.99 12.43 -6.08
C PRO A 89 22.01 11.12 -5.27
N ARG A 90 20.90 10.39 -5.37
CA ARG A 90 20.69 8.97 -5.04
C ARG A 90 21.94 8.15 -5.43
N ALA A 91 22.51 7.42 -4.48
CA ALA A 91 23.64 6.53 -4.76
C ALA A 91 23.24 5.53 -5.86
N ALA A 92 24.13 5.42 -6.85
CA ALA A 92 23.95 4.68 -8.09
C ALA A 92 23.87 3.15 -7.86
N SER A 93 22.97 2.51 -8.62
CA SER A 93 22.92 1.07 -8.97
C SER A 93 22.93 0.06 -7.81
N TYR A 94 21.74 -0.26 -7.28
CA TYR A 94 21.51 -1.47 -6.48
C TYR A 94 21.34 -2.74 -7.34
N PHE A 95 21.69 -2.67 -8.64
CA PHE A 95 21.36 -3.74 -9.56
C PHE A 95 22.12 -5.02 -9.17
N GLY A 96 21.38 -6.02 -8.69
CA GLY A 96 21.90 -7.33 -8.31
C GLY A 96 22.26 -7.50 -6.83
N GLU A 97 22.06 -6.51 -5.96
CA GLU A 97 22.22 -6.66 -4.51
C GLU A 97 20.87 -6.55 -3.79
N PHE A 98 20.47 -7.62 -3.10
CA PHE A 98 19.24 -7.65 -2.31
C PHE A 98 19.28 -6.62 -1.19
N GLN A 99 18.32 -5.70 -1.20
CA GLN A 99 18.10 -4.71 -0.16
C GLN A 99 16.97 -5.19 0.76
N PRO A 100 17.25 -5.59 2.01
CA PRO A 100 16.22 -6.15 2.88
C PRO A 100 15.16 -5.12 3.27
N TYR A 101 15.55 -3.85 3.36
CA TYR A 101 14.63 -2.73 3.60
C TYR A 101 14.98 -1.54 2.71
N VAL A 102 13.95 -0.80 2.32
CA VAL A 102 14.01 0.32 1.37
C VAL A 102 12.97 1.35 1.79
N ILE A 103 13.22 2.66 1.67
CA ILE A 103 12.22 3.69 2.01
C ILE A 103 12.26 4.82 0.99
N SER A 104 11.09 5.25 0.51
CA SER A 104 10.97 6.33 -0.48
C SER A 104 11.32 7.69 0.14
N ASP A 105 11.76 8.63 -0.69
CA ASP A 105 12.12 9.98 -0.20
C ASP A 105 10.88 10.73 0.33
N VAL A 106 9.74 10.48 -0.29
CA VAL A 106 8.43 10.99 0.16
C VAL A 106 8.10 10.51 1.58
N MET A 107 8.31 9.22 1.87
CA MET A 107 8.08 8.70 3.21
C MET A 107 9.09 9.27 4.22
N LYS A 108 10.34 9.50 3.81
CA LYS A 108 11.33 10.17 4.68
C LYS A 108 10.89 11.59 5.03
N ASP A 109 10.43 12.35 4.04
CA ASP A 109 9.95 13.71 4.24
C ASP A 109 8.71 13.77 5.14
N TYR A 110 7.79 12.82 4.97
CA TYR A 110 6.58 12.72 5.80
C TYR A 110 6.90 12.41 7.27
N LEU A 111 7.79 11.44 7.51
CA LEU A 111 8.14 10.98 8.85
C LEU A 111 9.02 11.96 9.62
N GLY A 112 9.90 12.67 8.92
CA GLY A 112 10.93 13.49 9.53
C GLY A 112 12.11 12.67 10.06
N GLU A 113 13.22 13.38 10.34
CA GLU A 113 14.53 12.76 10.60
C GLU A 113 14.54 11.77 11.78
N GLU A 114 13.82 12.08 12.86
CA GLU A 114 13.80 11.24 14.08
C GLU A 114 13.10 9.88 13.83
N ASN A 115 11.92 9.88 13.19
CA ASN A 115 11.17 8.66 12.89
C ASN A 115 11.88 7.82 11.81
N VAL A 116 12.53 8.45 10.83
CA VAL A 116 13.37 7.75 9.85
C VAL A 116 14.56 7.06 10.52
N GLN A 117 15.20 7.72 11.49
CA GLN A 117 16.31 7.12 12.22
C GLN A 117 15.85 5.94 13.10
N ASP A 118 14.69 6.05 13.73
CA ASP A 118 14.08 4.95 14.49
C ASP A 118 13.77 3.75 13.61
N TYR A 119 13.26 3.98 12.39
CA TYR A 119 13.04 2.93 11.40
C TYR A 119 14.34 2.22 11.03
N TYR A 120 15.41 2.95 10.74
CA TYR A 120 16.71 2.33 10.47
C TYR A 120 17.24 1.54 11.67
N ASN A 121 17.12 2.07 12.88
CA ASN A 121 17.51 1.35 14.09
C ASN A 121 16.71 0.05 14.27
N PHE A 122 15.41 0.09 13.98
CA PHE A 122 14.53 -1.07 14.01
C PHE A 122 14.96 -2.12 12.98
N CYS A 123 15.11 -1.74 11.71
CA CYS A 123 15.54 -2.63 10.63
C CYS A 123 16.87 -3.33 10.96
N GLU A 124 17.88 -2.55 11.34
CA GLU A 124 19.21 -3.07 11.67
C GLU A 124 19.19 -3.98 12.90
N ALA A 125 18.36 -3.69 13.89
CA ALA A 125 18.22 -4.54 15.07
C ALA A 125 17.55 -5.88 14.75
N VAL A 126 16.51 -5.87 13.92
CA VAL A 126 15.82 -7.08 13.48
C VAL A 126 16.75 -7.96 12.63
N LEU A 127 17.47 -7.38 11.67
CA LEU A 127 18.45 -8.10 10.85
C LEU A 127 19.60 -8.68 11.69
N ALA A 128 20.00 -7.97 12.74
CA ALA A 128 21.04 -8.42 13.67
C ALA A 128 20.52 -9.36 14.79
N GLU A 129 19.24 -9.75 14.78
CA GLU A 129 18.61 -10.61 15.79
C GLU A 129 18.76 -10.06 17.22
N LYS A 130 18.57 -8.75 17.39
CA LYS A 130 18.63 -8.07 18.70
C LYS A 130 17.23 -7.96 19.30
N ASP A 131 17.15 -8.10 20.62
CA ASP A 131 15.89 -7.99 21.35
C ASP A 131 15.49 -6.53 21.69
N SER A 132 16.28 -5.54 21.24
CA SER A 132 15.98 -4.11 21.46
C SER A 132 16.81 -3.19 20.57
N PHE A 133 16.37 -1.94 20.46
CA PHE A 133 17.05 -0.88 19.71
C PHE A 133 16.82 0.51 20.33
N PRO A 134 17.73 1.48 20.07
CA PRO A 134 17.50 2.88 20.43
C PRO A 134 16.33 3.45 19.65
N CYS A 135 15.38 4.07 20.34
CA CYS A 135 14.16 4.60 19.76
C CYS A 135 13.78 5.87 20.51
N HIS A 136 13.42 6.95 19.81
CA HIS A 136 13.14 8.22 20.48
C HIS A 136 11.75 8.24 21.14
N SER A 137 10.77 7.50 20.61
CA SER A 137 9.41 7.44 21.15
C SER A 137 8.67 6.16 20.75
N PHE A 138 7.62 5.78 21.51
CA PHE A 138 6.74 4.69 21.09
C PHE A 138 6.04 4.97 19.75
N GLU A 139 5.74 6.23 19.44
CA GLU A 139 5.18 6.64 18.15
C GLU A 139 6.15 6.32 17.01
N GLY A 140 7.45 6.62 17.18
CA GLY A 140 8.50 6.23 16.23
C GLY A 140 8.61 4.72 16.03
N TYR A 141 8.50 3.93 17.10
CA TYR A 141 8.47 2.46 16.98
C TYR A 141 7.21 1.98 16.25
N SER A 142 6.05 2.54 16.60
CA SER A 142 4.77 2.22 15.95
C SER A 142 4.82 2.51 14.45
N ASP A 143 5.35 3.67 14.05
CA ASP A 143 5.52 4.03 12.63
C ASP A 143 6.51 3.09 11.92
N ALA A 144 7.65 2.78 12.55
CA ALA A 144 8.63 1.86 11.99
C ALA A 144 8.05 0.47 11.67
N TYR A 145 7.15 -0.02 12.54
CA TYR A 145 6.46 -1.30 12.34
C TYR A 145 5.26 -1.18 11.40
N TYR A 146 4.24 -0.41 11.77
CA TYR A 146 2.95 -0.42 11.06
C TYR A 146 3.05 0.23 9.69
N LEU A 147 3.63 1.43 9.64
CA LEU A 147 3.64 2.24 8.44
C LEU A 147 4.72 1.78 7.46
N LEU A 148 5.87 1.36 7.99
CA LEU A 148 7.00 1.02 7.14
C LEU A 148 7.18 -0.47 6.93
N SER A 149 7.26 -1.29 7.97
CA SER A 149 7.76 -2.66 7.78
C SER A 149 6.88 -3.50 6.85
N ARG A 150 5.56 -3.29 6.84
CA ARG A 150 4.64 -4.01 5.95
C ARG A 150 5.02 -3.91 4.46
N SER A 151 5.49 -2.74 4.02
CA SER A 151 5.72 -2.46 2.60
C SER A 151 7.19 -2.25 2.24
N PHE A 152 7.97 -1.76 3.20
CA PHE A 152 9.34 -1.28 3.03
C PHE A 152 10.37 -2.19 3.71
N PHE A 153 9.94 -3.08 4.63
CA PHE A 153 10.80 -4.11 5.23
C PHE A 153 10.01 -5.41 5.50
N PRO A 154 9.59 -6.14 4.44
CA PRO A 154 8.65 -7.26 4.58
C PRO A 154 9.09 -8.32 5.60
N TYR A 155 10.39 -8.64 5.64
CA TYR A 155 10.94 -9.57 6.63
C TYR A 155 10.68 -9.08 8.05
N GLY A 156 10.89 -7.80 8.33
CA GLY A 156 10.66 -7.23 9.66
C GLY A 156 9.22 -7.36 10.11
N TYR A 157 8.26 -7.12 9.20
CA TYR A 157 6.84 -7.27 9.49
C TYR A 157 6.43 -8.70 9.85
N ASP A 158 7.03 -9.70 9.19
CA ASP A 158 6.74 -11.11 9.46
C ASP A 158 7.53 -11.68 10.66
N ALA A 159 8.69 -11.11 10.95
CA ALA A 159 9.59 -11.62 11.99
C ALA A 159 9.17 -11.21 13.40
N VAL A 160 8.63 -9.99 13.56
CA VAL A 160 8.41 -9.38 14.88
C VAL A 160 6.94 -9.25 15.21
N CYS A 161 6.62 -9.35 16.50
CA CYS A 161 5.29 -9.05 16.98
C CYS A 161 5.02 -7.55 16.87
N CYS A 162 3.76 -7.22 16.65
CA CYS A 162 3.20 -5.89 16.84
C CYS A 162 3.69 -5.23 18.15
N PRO A 163 4.23 -4.00 18.11
CA PRO A 163 4.73 -3.31 19.29
C PRO A 163 3.60 -2.87 20.22
N GLU A 164 3.84 -2.91 21.52
CA GLU A 164 2.95 -2.38 22.55
C GLU A 164 3.61 -1.19 23.27
N GLU A 165 2.82 -0.26 23.84
CA GLU A 165 3.38 0.88 24.60
C GLU A 165 4.35 0.41 25.70
N SER A 166 4.12 -0.79 26.26
CA SER A 166 4.97 -1.39 27.29
C SER A 166 6.34 -1.86 26.78
N ASP A 167 6.50 -2.02 25.46
CA ASP A 167 7.76 -2.38 24.82
C ASP A 167 8.71 -1.16 24.73
N PHE A 168 8.24 0.06 24.95
CA PHE A 168 9.06 1.27 24.96
C PHE A 168 9.34 1.78 26.38
N LYS A 169 10.61 2.01 26.70
CA LYS A 169 11.01 2.63 27.97
C LYS A 169 12.36 3.34 27.86
N ASP A 170 12.42 4.57 28.37
CA ASP A 170 13.66 5.35 28.57
C ASP A 170 14.56 5.43 27.31
N GLY A 171 13.95 5.60 26.12
CA GLY A 171 14.68 5.73 24.84
C GLY A 171 15.10 4.39 24.21
N VAL A 172 14.53 3.28 24.68
CA VAL A 172 14.79 1.94 24.17
C VAL A 172 13.47 1.26 23.85
N ALA A 173 13.37 0.69 22.65
CA ALA A 173 12.26 -0.15 22.22
C ALA A 173 12.68 -1.62 22.25
N LYS A 174 11.85 -2.48 22.84
CA LYS A 174 12.03 -3.93 22.91
C LYS A 174 11.39 -4.60 21.70
N ILE A 175 12.11 -5.52 21.08
CA ILE A 175 11.61 -6.37 19.99
C ILE A 175 11.12 -7.69 20.59
N ARG A 176 9.93 -8.11 20.16
CA ARG A 176 9.39 -9.45 20.39
C ARG A 176 9.30 -10.15 19.05
N TYR A 177 9.66 -11.43 19.00
CA TYR A 177 9.64 -12.22 17.77
C TYR A 177 8.48 -13.23 17.79
N GLU A 178 7.80 -13.40 16.66
CA GLU A 178 6.65 -14.32 16.54
C GLU A 178 7.09 -15.79 16.55
N GLU A 179 8.21 -16.09 15.90
CA GLU A 179 8.66 -17.45 15.58
C GLU A 179 10.05 -17.79 16.12
N THR A 180 10.55 -19.00 15.87
CA THR A 180 11.93 -19.37 16.22
C THR A 180 12.96 -18.63 15.37
N LYS A 181 14.20 -18.55 15.87
CA LYS A 181 15.31 -17.96 15.11
C LYS A 181 15.58 -18.73 13.82
N GLU A 182 15.47 -20.06 13.86
CA GLU A 182 15.65 -20.92 12.69
C GLU A 182 14.58 -20.63 11.62
N TRP A 183 13.31 -20.48 12.03
CA TRP A 183 12.23 -20.13 11.11
C TRP A 183 12.48 -18.76 10.48
N ARG A 184 12.83 -17.75 11.29
CA ARG A 184 13.10 -16.39 10.79
C ARG A 184 14.24 -16.36 9.77
N GLN A 185 15.32 -17.08 10.03
CA GLN A 185 16.43 -17.18 9.10
C GLN A 185 16.05 -17.86 7.79
N GLN A 186 15.24 -18.92 7.86
CA GLN A 186 14.69 -19.55 6.66
C GLN A 186 13.82 -18.57 5.87
N HIS A 187 12.87 -17.89 6.54
CA HIS A 187 11.95 -16.94 5.93
C HIS A 187 12.67 -15.74 5.29
N TYR A 188 13.74 -15.24 5.92
CA TYR A 188 14.61 -14.23 5.33
C TYR A 188 15.30 -14.72 4.06
N ASN A 189 15.86 -15.93 4.09
CA ASN A 189 16.55 -16.50 2.94
C ASN A 189 15.59 -16.77 1.77
N GLU A 190 14.38 -17.27 2.05
CA GLU A 190 13.34 -17.46 1.03
C GLU A 190 12.98 -16.15 0.35
N LEU A 191 12.75 -15.06 1.11
CA LEU A 191 12.50 -13.73 0.56
C LEU A 191 13.63 -13.28 -0.34
N LYS A 192 14.87 -13.38 0.15
CA LYS A 192 16.08 -13.00 -0.58
C LYS A 192 16.20 -13.76 -1.90
N GLU A 193 16.12 -15.09 -1.85
CA GLU A 193 16.24 -15.95 -3.03
C GLU A 193 15.14 -15.69 -4.06
N ALA A 194 13.88 -15.55 -3.62
CA ALA A 194 12.76 -15.25 -4.51
C ALA A 194 12.92 -13.87 -5.18
N THR A 195 13.38 -12.88 -4.41
CA THR A 195 13.62 -11.52 -4.88
C THR A 195 14.75 -11.48 -5.90
N GLU A 196 15.91 -12.04 -5.58
CA GLU A 196 17.07 -12.10 -6.48
C GLU A 196 16.73 -12.85 -7.77
N LYS A 197 15.97 -13.95 -7.68
CA LYS A 197 15.49 -14.68 -8.85
C LYS A 197 14.65 -13.78 -9.75
N ILE A 198 13.61 -13.13 -9.22
CA ILE A 198 12.71 -12.29 -10.03
C ILE A 198 13.48 -11.10 -10.60
N VAL A 199 14.31 -10.43 -9.81
CA VAL A 199 15.10 -9.29 -10.25
C VAL A 199 16.01 -9.67 -11.43
N SER A 200 16.70 -10.80 -11.34
CA SER A 200 17.57 -11.30 -12.42
C SER A 200 16.83 -11.77 -13.67
N GLU A 201 15.58 -12.20 -13.52
CA GLU A 201 14.73 -12.68 -14.62
C GLU A 201 14.08 -11.54 -15.39
N VAL A 202 13.70 -10.47 -14.68
CA VAL A 202 12.87 -9.38 -15.23
C VAL A 202 13.70 -8.18 -15.68
N PHE A 203 14.73 -7.82 -14.94
CA PHE A 203 15.45 -6.56 -15.15
C PHE A 203 16.81 -6.78 -15.80
N ARG A 204 17.26 -5.73 -16.51
CA ARG A 204 18.64 -5.59 -16.97
C ARG A 204 19.22 -4.29 -16.43
N GLU A 205 20.54 -4.22 -16.28
CA GLU A 205 21.20 -3.07 -15.67
C GLU A 205 21.01 -1.81 -16.52
N GLU A 206 20.97 -1.98 -17.83
CA GLU A 206 20.79 -0.93 -18.82
C GLU A 206 19.35 -0.40 -18.93
N TYR A 207 18.36 -1.10 -18.35
CA TYR A 207 16.97 -0.65 -18.43
C TYR A 207 16.80 0.69 -17.72
N SER A 208 16.16 1.62 -18.41
CA SER A 208 15.58 2.83 -17.84
C SER A 208 14.52 2.49 -16.79
N ASP A 209 14.15 3.47 -15.97
CA ASP A 209 13.10 3.28 -14.97
C ASP A 209 11.75 2.93 -15.63
N PHE A 210 11.45 3.50 -16.79
CA PHE A 210 10.29 3.13 -17.59
C PHE A 210 10.33 1.65 -18.01
N GLU A 211 11.45 1.19 -18.56
CA GLU A 211 11.63 -0.20 -19.00
C GLU A 211 11.53 -1.20 -17.85
N LYS A 212 12.12 -0.88 -16.69
CA LYS A 212 11.95 -1.69 -15.47
C LYS A 212 10.48 -1.80 -15.08
N MET A 213 9.77 -0.68 -15.07
CA MET A 213 8.35 -0.65 -14.68
C MET A 213 7.46 -1.47 -15.61
N ILE A 214 7.61 -1.30 -16.93
CA ILE A 214 6.80 -2.04 -17.90
C ILE A 214 7.18 -3.54 -17.93
N ALA A 215 8.47 -3.87 -17.80
CA ALA A 215 8.93 -5.27 -17.73
C ALA A 215 8.32 -5.99 -16.51
N LEU A 216 8.35 -5.35 -15.33
CA LEU A 216 7.76 -5.93 -14.13
C LEU A 216 6.23 -6.00 -14.21
N TYR A 217 5.59 -4.99 -14.79
CA TYR A 217 4.14 -4.97 -14.99
C TYR A 217 3.70 -6.15 -15.88
N GLN A 218 4.43 -6.36 -16.99
CA GLN A 218 4.21 -7.50 -17.89
C GLN A 218 4.51 -8.84 -17.21
N TYR A 219 5.54 -8.90 -16.36
CA TYR A 219 5.88 -10.11 -15.60
C TYR A 219 4.73 -10.53 -14.68
N PHE A 220 4.12 -9.58 -13.95
CA PHE A 220 2.94 -9.85 -13.12
C PHE A 220 1.80 -10.38 -13.97
N ALA A 221 1.45 -9.68 -15.06
CA ALA A 221 0.38 -10.07 -15.97
C ALA A 221 0.52 -11.49 -16.54
N ASN A 222 1.76 -11.97 -16.69
CA ASN A 222 2.03 -13.29 -17.27
C ASN A 222 2.18 -14.42 -16.25
N ASN A 223 2.55 -14.12 -15.01
CA ASN A 223 2.96 -15.14 -14.05
C ASN A 223 2.07 -15.23 -12.81
N TYR A 224 1.17 -14.27 -12.59
CA TYR A 224 0.39 -14.15 -11.35
C TYR A 224 -1.10 -14.32 -11.62
N VAL A 225 -1.83 -14.81 -10.63
CA VAL A 225 -3.28 -15.03 -10.68
C VAL A 225 -3.94 -14.35 -9.50
N TYR A 226 -5.05 -13.64 -9.74
CA TYR A 226 -5.81 -12.99 -8.68
C TYR A 226 -6.55 -14.02 -7.82
N ASP A 227 -6.47 -13.87 -6.50
CA ASP A 227 -7.22 -14.69 -5.54
C ASP A 227 -8.63 -14.11 -5.30
N TYR A 228 -9.62 -14.67 -5.99
CA TYR A 228 -11.02 -14.25 -5.85
C TYR A 228 -11.70 -14.78 -4.58
N ASP A 229 -11.09 -15.75 -3.88
CA ASP A 229 -11.54 -16.21 -2.57
C ASP A 229 -11.05 -15.26 -1.45
N MET A 230 -10.25 -14.24 -1.79
CA MET A 230 -9.74 -13.21 -0.90
C MET A 230 -8.88 -13.78 0.24
N ASN A 231 -8.10 -14.83 -0.04
CA ASN A 231 -7.16 -15.36 0.96
C ASN A 231 -5.92 -14.48 1.06
N HIS A 232 -5.80 -13.78 2.18
CA HIS A 232 -4.63 -12.95 2.48
C HIS A 232 -3.46 -13.74 3.09
N VAL A 233 -3.68 -15.00 3.45
CA VAL A 233 -2.67 -15.90 4.00
C VAL A 233 -2.78 -17.29 3.36
N ILE A 234 -1.71 -17.77 2.72
CA ILE A 234 -1.66 -19.11 2.10
C ILE A 234 -0.37 -19.79 2.51
N ASP A 235 -0.48 -20.98 3.11
CA ASP A 235 0.66 -21.75 3.62
C ASP A 235 1.56 -20.94 4.58
N GLY A 236 0.98 -19.98 5.32
CA GLY A 236 1.70 -19.09 6.23
C GLY A 236 2.30 -17.83 5.57
N TYR A 237 2.28 -17.72 4.25
CA TYR A 237 2.73 -16.52 3.54
C TYR A 237 1.62 -15.48 3.45
N ARG A 238 1.96 -14.21 3.70
CA ARG A 238 1.06 -13.05 3.68
C ARG A 238 1.75 -11.83 3.05
N GLU A 239 1.02 -10.75 2.83
CA GLU A 239 1.59 -9.47 2.38
C GLU A 239 2.52 -9.64 1.16
N VAL A 240 3.71 -9.03 1.15
CA VAL A 240 4.68 -9.14 0.06
C VAL A 240 5.18 -10.58 -0.15
N TYR A 241 5.26 -11.41 0.88
CA TYR A 241 5.73 -12.80 0.75
C TYR A 241 4.80 -13.65 -0.11
N LEU A 242 3.48 -13.51 0.10
CA LEU A 242 2.48 -14.32 -0.57
C LEU A 242 2.63 -14.34 -2.12
N PRO A 243 2.65 -13.21 -2.83
CA PRO A 243 2.78 -13.18 -4.28
C PRO A 243 4.20 -13.57 -4.73
N LEU A 244 5.25 -13.30 -3.95
CA LEU A 244 6.61 -13.73 -4.31
C LEU A 244 6.75 -15.26 -4.29
N MET A 245 6.13 -15.94 -3.34
CA MET A 245 6.22 -17.41 -3.18
C MET A 245 5.16 -18.19 -3.94
N LYS A 246 3.93 -17.69 -3.98
CA LYS A 246 2.76 -18.42 -4.50
C LYS A 246 2.22 -17.88 -5.82
N LYS A 247 2.72 -16.71 -6.27
CA LYS A 247 2.27 -16.04 -7.50
C LYS A 247 0.74 -15.80 -7.51
N THR A 248 0.17 -15.58 -6.33
CA THR A 248 -1.25 -15.28 -6.10
C THR A 248 -1.41 -14.26 -4.98
N GLY A 249 -2.58 -13.67 -4.85
CA GLY A 249 -2.90 -12.64 -3.87
C GLY A 249 -4.00 -11.72 -4.38
N VAL A 250 -4.26 -10.63 -3.65
CA VAL A 250 -5.19 -9.58 -4.08
C VAL A 250 -4.44 -8.26 -4.29
N CYS A 251 -5.17 -7.16 -4.49
CA CYS A 251 -4.61 -5.85 -4.82
C CYS A 251 -3.58 -5.35 -3.80
N ASN A 252 -3.80 -5.64 -2.52
CA ASN A 252 -2.88 -5.29 -1.45
C ASN A 252 -1.51 -5.95 -1.63
N GLU A 253 -1.47 -7.26 -1.84
CA GLU A 253 -0.21 -7.99 -1.94
C GLU A 253 0.50 -7.69 -3.27
N PHE A 254 -0.24 -7.54 -4.37
CA PHE A 254 0.37 -7.23 -5.67
C PHE A 254 0.99 -5.84 -5.73
N SER A 255 0.32 -4.82 -5.19
CA SER A 255 0.89 -3.47 -5.08
C SER A 255 2.13 -3.46 -4.18
N GLY A 256 2.09 -4.21 -3.07
CA GLY A 256 3.22 -4.44 -2.16
C GLY A 256 4.44 -5.05 -2.87
N ALA A 257 4.22 -6.17 -3.56
CA ALA A 257 5.29 -6.87 -4.26
C ALA A 257 5.85 -6.09 -5.45
N TYR A 258 4.99 -5.38 -6.19
CA TYR A 258 5.43 -4.51 -7.28
C TYR A 258 6.33 -3.38 -6.77
N ALA A 259 5.90 -2.68 -5.71
CA ALA A 259 6.71 -1.62 -5.10
C ALA A 259 8.03 -2.15 -4.54
N PHE A 260 7.98 -3.26 -3.79
CA PHE A 260 9.17 -3.88 -3.20
C PHE A 260 10.22 -4.23 -4.27
N LEU A 261 9.81 -4.90 -5.35
CA LEU A 261 10.71 -5.30 -6.45
C LEU A 261 11.26 -4.10 -7.23
N LEU A 262 10.47 -3.05 -7.45
CA LEU A 262 10.94 -1.83 -8.10
C LEU A 262 11.96 -1.07 -7.25
N HIS A 263 11.77 -1.04 -5.94
CA HIS A 263 12.76 -0.45 -5.04
C HIS A 263 14.11 -1.19 -5.07
N GLN A 264 14.11 -2.52 -5.25
CA GLN A 264 15.36 -3.29 -5.40
C GLN A 264 16.22 -2.81 -6.58
N VAL A 265 15.59 -2.26 -7.62
CA VAL A 265 16.28 -1.76 -8.83
C VAL A 265 16.31 -0.23 -8.91
N GLY A 266 16.07 0.43 -7.78
CA GLY A 266 16.19 1.88 -7.67
C GLY A 266 15.10 2.64 -8.42
N VAL A 267 13.93 2.06 -8.65
CA VAL A 267 12.77 2.81 -9.16
C VAL A 267 12.01 3.43 -7.99
N GLU A 268 11.56 4.67 -8.16
CA GLU A 268 10.75 5.37 -7.17
C GLU A 268 9.26 5.05 -7.38
N VAL A 269 8.67 4.49 -6.34
CA VAL A 269 7.31 4.00 -6.33
C VAL A 269 6.76 4.17 -4.91
N ASP A 270 5.52 4.60 -4.81
CA ASP A 270 4.73 4.61 -3.60
C ASP A 270 3.43 3.85 -3.87
N PHE A 271 2.54 3.82 -2.87
CA PHE A 271 1.29 3.05 -2.95
C PHE A 271 0.20 3.81 -3.66
N ALA A 272 -1.08 3.61 -3.39
CA ALA A 272 -2.23 4.45 -3.73
C ALA A 272 -3.44 3.67 -3.29
N ASN A 273 -4.40 4.31 -2.64
CA ASN A 273 -5.64 3.67 -2.28
C ASN A 273 -6.82 4.49 -2.77
N GLY A 274 -7.92 3.80 -3.02
CA GLY A 274 -9.21 4.42 -3.25
C GLY A 274 -10.25 3.33 -3.22
N ASN A 275 -11.42 3.66 -3.76
CA ASN A 275 -12.51 2.72 -3.88
C ASN A 275 -12.83 2.49 -5.35
N ILE A 276 -13.25 1.28 -5.68
CA ILE A 276 -13.75 0.90 -7.00
C ILE A 276 -15.20 0.43 -6.86
N ASN A 277 -15.87 0.21 -8.00
CA ASN A 277 -17.27 -0.23 -8.05
C ASN A 277 -18.20 0.69 -7.25
N GLU A 278 -18.25 1.97 -7.63
CA GLU A 278 -19.13 2.97 -7.01
C GLU A 278 -18.90 3.10 -5.49
N GLY A 279 -17.62 3.07 -5.08
CA GLY A 279 -17.24 3.25 -3.68
C GLY A 279 -17.35 2.00 -2.80
N SER A 280 -17.79 0.85 -3.34
CA SER A 280 -18.12 -0.32 -2.53
C SER A 280 -16.95 -1.24 -2.17
N ILE A 281 -15.82 -1.14 -2.87
CA ILE A 281 -14.66 -2.01 -2.66
C ILE A 281 -13.41 -1.15 -2.54
N GLY A 282 -12.72 -1.24 -1.40
CA GLY A 282 -11.40 -0.64 -1.23
C GLY A 282 -10.38 -1.32 -2.15
N HIS A 283 -9.49 -0.53 -2.74
CA HIS A 283 -8.51 -1.00 -3.71
C HIS A 283 -7.17 -0.29 -3.52
N ARG A 284 -6.07 -1.04 -3.67
CA ARG A 284 -4.68 -0.55 -3.52
C ARG A 284 -3.89 -0.78 -4.80
N TRP A 285 -3.10 0.22 -5.21
CA TRP A 285 -2.20 0.18 -6.35
C TRP A 285 -0.95 1.04 -6.08
N ASN A 286 -0.32 1.59 -7.11
CA ASN A 286 0.93 2.34 -7.00
C ASN A 286 0.91 3.71 -7.69
N ILE A 287 1.62 4.68 -7.12
CA ILE A 287 2.18 5.84 -7.85
C ILE A 287 3.62 5.53 -8.19
N VAL A 288 4.03 5.91 -9.39
CA VAL A 288 5.41 5.85 -9.86
C VAL A 288 5.84 7.23 -10.33
N ARG A 289 7.14 7.54 -10.21
CA ARG A 289 7.73 8.78 -10.72
C ARG A 289 8.64 8.50 -11.91
N LEU A 290 8.38 9.14 -13.05
CA LEU A 290 9.17 9.05 -14.28
C LEU A 290 9.45 10.45 -14.80
N ASP A 291 10.72 10.76 -15.09
CA ASP A 291 11.15 12.08 -15.62
C ASP A 291 10.64 13.29 -14.81
N GLY A 292 10.43 13.12 -13.50
CA GLY A 292 9.90 14.16 -12.61
C GLY A 292 8.38 14.29 -12.60
N GLU A 293 7.66 13.50 -13.39
CA GLU A 293 6.20 13.41 -13.43
C GLU A 293 5.71 12.17 -12.69
N TYR A 294 4.50 12.23 -12.17
CA TYR A 294 3.88 11.12 -11.44
C TYR A 294 2.80 10.45 -12.28
N TYR A 295 2.62 9.15 -12.09
CA TYR A 295 1.61 8.35 -12.78
C TYR A 295 1.05 7.26 -11.87
N PHE A 296 -0.17 6.82 -12.16
CA PHE A 296 -0.76 5.63 -11.55
C PHE A 296 -0.39 4.35 -12.32
N VAL A 297 -0.05 3.29 -11.59
CA VAL A 297 0.16 1.94 -12.12
C VAL A 297 -0.60 0.94 -11.25
N ASP A 298 -1.29 -0.01 -11.87
CA ASP A 298 -2.06 -1.04 -11.18
C ASP A 298 -1.87 -2.43 -11.80
N THR A 299 -1.02 -3.24 -11.16
CA THR A 299 -0.69 -4.59 -11.63
C THR A 299 -1.84 -5.57 -11.49
N THR A 300 -2.83 -5.28 -10.65
CA THR A 300 -3.97 -6.18 -10.41
C THR A 300 -4.79 -6.37 -11.68
N TRP A 301 -5.07 -5.27 -12.38
CA TRP A 301 -5.85 -5.29 -13.62
C TRP A 301 -5.05 -5.82 -14.82
N ALA A 302 -3.72 -5.73 -14.77
CA ALA A 302 -2.83 -6.34 -15.74
C ALA A 302 -3.07 -7.85 -15.87
N LEU A 303 -3.34 -8.54 -14.76
CA LEU A 303 -3.50 -10.00 -14.69
C LEU A 303 -4.66 -10.52 -15.57
N SER A 304 -5.74 -9.75 -15.66
CA SER A 304 -6.96 -10.16 -16.37
C SER A 304 -6.85 -10.02 -17.89
N SER A 305 -5.98 -9.13 -18.36
CA SER A 305 -6.02 -8.63 -19.74
C SER A 305 -4.69 -8.75 -20.48
N LYS A 306 -3.57 -8.89 -19.76
CA LYS A 306 -2.20 -8.83 -20.34
C LYS A 306 -2.00 -7.63 -21.26
N SER A 307 -2.65 -6.54 -20.90
CA SER A 307 -2.78 -5.29 -21.65
C SER A 307 -2.08 -4.16 -20.87
N LEU A 308 -1.89 -2.98 -21.46
CA LEU A 308 -1.40 -1.79 -20.71
C LEU A 308 -2.53 -1.00 -20.06
N ARG A 309 -3.74 -1.57 -20.00
CA ARG A 309 -4.85 -0.96 -19.28
C ARG A 309 -4.47 -0.82 -17.80
N TYR A 310 -4.52 0.41 -17.30
CA TYR A 310 -4.08 0.83 -15.96
C TYR A 310 -2.55 0.97 -15.75
N PHE A 311 -1.80 1.15 -16.85
CA PHE A 311 -0.40 1.52 -16.81
C PHE A 311 -0.21 3.02 -17.12
N LEU A 312 0.52 3.73 -16.26
CA LEU A 312 0.91 5.13 -16.41
C LEU A 312 -0.23 6.12 -16.63
N MET A 313 -1.33 5.98 -15.87
CA MET A 313 -2.51 6.85 -15.96
C MET A 313 -2.35 8.15 -15.19
N ASP A 314 -3.01 9.20 -15.67
CA ASP A 314 -3.28 10.41 -14.89
C ASP A 314 -4.52 10.23 -13.99
N THR A 315 -4.80 11.23 -13.14
CA THR A 315 -5.97 11.22 -12.26
C THR A 315 -7.29 11.16 -13.01
N ASP A 316 -7.42 11.89 -14.13
CA ASP A 316 -8.65 11.95 -14.90
C ASP A 316 -9.01 10.59 -15.50
N GLN A 317 -8.03 9.91 -16.11
CA GLN A 317 -8.20 8.59 -16.68
C GLN A 317 -8.49 7.55 -15.61
N ARG A 318 -7.78 7.61 -14.48
CA ARG A 318 -8.01 6.69 -13.36
C ARG A 318 -9.43 6.83 -12.81
N THR A 319 -9.92 8.07 -12.70
CA THR A 319 -11.29 8.37 -12.24
C THR A 319 -12.34 7.89 -13.25
N GLN A 320 -12.13 8.13 -14.55
CA GLN A 320 -13.03 7.66 -15.61
C GLN A 320 -13.17 6.14 -15.64
N ASN A 321 -12.14 5.41 -15.20
CA ASN A 321 -12.17 3.96 -15.06
C ASN A 321 -12.89 3.49 -13.77
N GLY A 322 -13.61 4.37 -13.07
CA GLY A 322 -14.46 4.03 -11.93
C GLY A 322 -13.73 4.00 -10.58
N THR A 323 -12.55 4.64 -10.51
CA THR A 323 -11.87 4.85 -9.23
C THR A 323 -12.42 6.09 -8.56
N GLU A 324 -12.88 5.92 -7.32
CA GLU A 324 -13.21 7.00 -6.40
C GLU A 324 -12.07 7.15 -5.40
N PHE A 325 -11.32 8.23 -5.52
CA PHE A 325 -10.40 8.62 -4.47
C PHE A 325 -11.25 9.06 -3.27
N SER A 326 -11.07 8.45 -2.10
CA SER A 326 -11.67 8.94 -0.86
C SER A 326 -11.24 10.40 -0.58
N GLU A 327 -11.88 11.09 0.38
CA GLU A 327 -11.41 12.39 0.88
C GLU A 327 -9.98 12.25 1.42
N GLY A 328 -8.98 12.41 0.54
CA GLY A 328 -7.60 11.98 0.75
C GLY A 328 -7.35 10.64 0.06
N ILE A 329 -6.30 10.60 -0.77
CA ILE A 329 -5.80 9.34 -1.28
C ILE A 329 -5.03 8.72 -0.13
N ASP A 330 -5.56 7.65 0.47
CA ASP A 330 -4.80 6.92 1.49
C ASP A 330 -3.59 6.32 0.77
N TYR A 331 -2.37 6.52 1.22
CA TYR A 331 -1.18 5.89 0.65
C TYR A 331 -0.42 5.27 1.78
N THR A 332 -0.30 3.94 1.83
CA THR A 332 0.26 3.28 3.02
C THR A 332 -0.51 3.70 4.27
N ASP A 333 -0.09 3.31 5.45
CA ASP A 333 -0.74 3.73 6.70
C ASP A 333 -0.52 5.24 7.00
N ALA A 334 -0.36 6.12 5.98
CA ALA A 334 -0.04 7.55 6.09
C ALA A 334 -0.73 8.44 5.03
N PRO A 335 -1.29 9.60 5.41
CA PRO A 335 -1.89 10.55 4.47
C PRO A 335 -0.82 11.43 3.81
N VAL A 336 0.10 10.83 3.03
CA VAL A 336 1.22 11.57 2.43
C VAL A 336 0.80 12.37 1.20
N TYR A 337 -0.07 11.80 0.36
CA TYR A 337 -0.55 12.48 -0.84
C TYR A 337 -2.05 12.79 -0.75
N ASP A 338 -2.43 14.01 -1.11
CA ASP A 338 -3.79 14.45 -1.30
C ASP A 338 -3.89 15.36 -2.54
N GLU A 339 -5.11 15.77 -2.88
CA GLU A 339 -5.37 16.67 -4.02
C GLU A 339 -4.64 18.03 -3.92
N ASN A 340 -4.19 18.43 -2.72
CA ASN A 340 -3.52 19.70 -2.48
C ASN A 340 -2.02 19.61 -2.64
N ASN A 341 -1.42 18.42 -2.48
CA ASN A 341 0.04 18.27 -2.45
C ASN A 341 0.61 17.35 -3.54
N LEU A 342 -0.22 16.60 -4.28
CA LEU A 342 0.20 15.85 -5.46
C LEU A 342 -0.84 15.88 -6.58
N GLN A 343 -0.43 16.41 -7.74
CA GLN A 343 -1.26 16.42 -8.95
C GLN A 343 -0.65 15.51 -10.02
N ILE A 344 -1.35 14.43 -10.36
CA ILE A 344 -0.96 13.45 -11.37
C ILE A 344 -1.71 13.78 -12.66
N THR A 345 -1.11 14.63 -13.50
CA THR A 345 -1.78 15.23 -14.67
C THR A 345 -1.08 14.97 -16.00
N SER A 346 0.11 14.37 -15.98
CA SER A 346 0.89 14.14 -17.18
C SER A 346 0.23 13.11 -18.09
N ARG A 347 0.07 13.47 -19.37
CA ARG A 347 -0.52 12.62 -20.41
C ARG A 347 0.51 12.04 -21.38
N LYS A 348 1.81 12.07 -21.04
CA LYS A 348 2.92 11.58 -21.89
C LYS A 348 2.64 10.18 -22.47
N TYR A 349 2.05 9.30 -21.65
CA TYR A 349 1.79 7.90 -22.00
C TYR A 349 0.32 7.61 -22.38
N SER A 350 -0.51 8.64 -22.63
CA SER A 350 -1.95 8.44 -22.83
C SER A 350 -2.32 7.57 -24.02
N GLU A 351 -1.44 7.47 -25.01
CA GLU A 351 -1.64 6.60 -26.18
C GLU A 351 -1.64 5.11 -25.85
N LEU A 352 -1.08 4.73 -24.68
CA LEU A 352 -0.95 3.34 -24.24
C LEU A 352 -2.10 2.87 -23.33
N TRP A 353 -2.91 3.78 -22.79
CA TRP A 353 -3.87 3.47 -21.72
C TRP A 353 -4.93 2.43 -22.07
N ASP A 354 -5.27 2.31 -23.36
CA ASP A 354 -6.24 1.35 -23.88
C ASP A 354 -5.58 0.27 -24.76
N ALA A 355 -4.26 0.12 -24.70
CA ALA A 355 -3.54 -0.88 -25.47
C ALA A 355 -3.97 -2.29 -25.03
N LEU A 356 -4.59 -3.04 -25.95
CA LEU A 356 -5.13 -4.38 -25.73
C LEU A 356 -4.03 -5.45 -25.65
N SER A 357 -2.96 -5.26 -26.43
CA SER A 357 -1.76 -6.09 -26.43
C SER A 357 -0.55 -5.20 -26.70
N PHE A 358 0.62 -5.62 -26.26
CA PHE A 358 1.85 -4.89 -26.49
C PHE A 358 3.07 -5.81 -26.52
N GLU A 359 4.11 -5.36 -27.22
CA GLU A 359 5.45 -5.93 -27.26
C GLU A 359 6.44 -4.78 -27.10
N VAL A 360 7.43 -4.96 -26.22
CA VAL A 360 8.46 -3.97 -25.95
C VAL A 360 9.73 -4.35 -26.70
N ASP A 361 10.20 -3.44 -27.53
CA ASP A 361 11.45 -3.52 -28.28
C ASP A 361 12.48 -2.62 -27.56
N TYR A 362 13.15 -3.20 -26.56
CA TYR A 362 14.13 -2.52 -25.71
C TYR A 362 15.35 -2.00 -26.48
N ASP A 363 15.68 -2.59 -27.64
CA ASP A 363 16.84 -2.16 -28.43
C ASP A 363 16.56 -0.88 -29.25
N HIS A 364 15.30 -0.47 -29.36
CA HIS A 364 14.85 0.64 -30.22
C HIS A 364 13.93 1.64 -29.50
N ASP A 365 13.85 1.58 -28.17
CA ASP A 365 13.00 2.44 -27.34
C ASP A 365 11.54 2.49 -27.84
N LEU A 366 11.00 1.31 -28.21
CA LEU A 366 9.74 1.21 -28.93
C LEU A 366 8.77 0.22 -28.28
N ILE A 367 7.49 0.58 -28.23
CA ILE A 367 6.39 -0.32 -27.93
C ILE A 367 5.52 -0.48 -29.18
N ARG A 368 5.34 -1.72 -29.61
CA ARG A 368 4.33 -2.09 -30.62
C ARG A 368 3.09 -2.53 -29.88
N TYR A 369 1.94 -1.94 -30.19
CA TYR A 369 0.73 -2.20 -29.44
C TYR A 369 -0.53 -2.11 -30.30
N SER A 370 -1.57 -2.82 -29.86
CA SER A 370 -2.86 -2.84 -30.55
C SER A 370 -3.94 -2.09 -29.77
N VAL A 371 -4.80 -1.36 -30.47
CA VAL A 371 -5.95 -0.63 -29.89
C VAL A 371 -7.18 -0.77 -30.78
N LEU A 372 -8.38 -0.51 -30.22
CA LEU A 372 -9.59 -0.35 -31.02
C LEU A 372 -9.63 1.07 -31.60
N ASN A 373 -9.88 1.17 -32.90
CA ASN A 373 -10.22 2.44 -33.53
C ASN A 373 -11.70 2.81 -33.31
N ASP A 374 -12.13 3.98 -33.79
CA ASP A 374 -13.51 4.47 -33.67
C ASP A 374 -14.56 3.55 -34.34
N GLU A 375 -14.14 2.68 -35.26
CA GLU A 375 -15.00 1.66 -35.91
C GLU A 375 -15.03 0.33 -35.14
N GLY A 376 -14.35 0.22 -34.00
CA GLY A 376 -14.21 -1.00 -33.21
C GLY A 376 -13.30 -2.06 -33.85
N LYS A 377 -12.41 -1.67 -34.77
CA LYS A 377 -11.42 -2.57 -35.37
C LYS A 377 -10.08 -2.45 -34.63
N VAL A 378 -9.43 -3.59 -34.42
CA VAL A 378 -8.07 -3.65 -33.90
C VAL A 378 -7.10 -3.08 -34.93
N VAL A 379 -6.29 -2.12 -34.53
CA VAL A 379 -5.21 -1.53 -35.33
C VAL A 379 -3.91 -1.56 -34.54
N GLU A 380 -2.81 -1.80 -35.24
CA GLU A 380 -1.46 -1.77 -34.66
C GLU A 380 -0.89 -0.34 -34.71
N LYS A 381 -0.15 0.02 -33.66
CA LYS A 381 0.50 1.31 -33.48
C LYS A 381 1.88 1.12 -32.86
N GLU A 382 2.67 2.19 -32.93
CA GLU A 382 4.01 2.29 -32.39
C GLU A 382 4.08 3.48 -31.44
N PHE A 383 4.67 3.29 -30.27
CA PHE A 383 4.93 4.34 -29.28
C PHE A 383 6.42 4.34 -28.96
N HIS A 384 7.09 5.45 -29.25
CA HIS A 384 8.50 5.65 -28.93
C HIS A 384 8.60 6.38 -27.58
N TYR A 385 9.30 5.80 -26.60
CA TYR A 385 9.29 6.26 -25.21
C TYR A 385 10.47 7.12 -24.79
#